data_AF-A0A962QKT1-F1
#
_entry.id   AF-A0A962QKT1-F1
#
_cell.length_a   1.000
_cell.length_b   1.000
_cell.length_c   1.000
_cell.angle_alpha   90.00
_cell.angle_beta   90.00
_cell.angle_gamma   90.00
#
_symmetry.space_group_name_H-M   'P 1'
#
loop_
_entity.id
_entity.type
_entity.pdbx_description
1 polymer ?
#
loop_
_entity_poly.entity_id
_entity_poly.type
_entity_poly.pdbx_seq_one_letter_code
_entity_poly.pdbx_strand_id
1 'polypeptide(L)'
;MKPDTATAMHDLIHQMRSVFPFALPAAQICSGECRGCPLKVLDFLQTELDDWDARIAAGEQPGLRELSRLIRTGRKVANVLRRSGLPVGDDTTLH
;
A
#
# COMPACT_ATOMS: atom_id res chain seq x y z
N MET A 1 16.03 19.14 5.98
CA MET A 1 14.95 19.25 6.97
C MET A 1 14.26 17.89 7.02
N LYS A 2 14.07 17.28 8.19
CA LYS A 2 13.35 16.01 8.28
C LYS A 2 11.85 16.33 8.08
N PRO A 3 11.14 15.66 7.16
CA PRO A 3 9.72 15.91 6.98
C PRO A 3 8.98 15.61 8.29
N ASP A 4 7.90 16.35 8.55
CA ASP A 4 6.95 15.97 9.60
C ASP A 4 6.27 14.66 9.22
N THR A 5 5.61 14.04 10.19
CA THR A 5 5.03 12.71 10.02
C THR A 5 3.84 12.68 9.06
N ALA A 6 3.10 13.78 8.89
CA ALA A 6 2.02 13.86 7.92
C ALA A 6 2.58 13.93 6.49
N THR A 7 3.61 14.75 6.27
CA THR A 7 4.36 14.78 5.00
C THR A 7 4.93 13.39 4.68
N ALA A 8 5.58 12.74 5.64
CA ALA A 8 6.12 11.39 5.45
C ALA A 8 5.03 10.34 5.14
N MET A 9 3.84 10.45 5.74
CA MET A 9 2.73 9.54 5.45
C MET A 9 2.18 9.78 4.04
N HIS A 10 2.04 11.04 3.64
CA HIS A 10 1.57 11.38 2.30
C HIS A 10 2.55 10.89 1.21
N ASP A 11 3.85 11.09 1.42
CA ASP A 11 4.89 10.59 0.51
C ASP A 11 4.86 9.06 0.41
N LEU A 12 4.68 8.37 1.54
CA LEU A 12 4.55 6.92 1.59
C LEU A 12 3.31 6.44 0.81
N ILE A 13 2.17 7.12 0.95
CA ILE A 13 0.94 6.78 0.22
C ILE A 13 1.17 6.93 -1.29
N HIS A 14 1.73 8.05 -1.74
CA HIS A 14 2.05 8.28 -3.16
C HIS A 14 3.00 7.21 -3.71
N GLN A 15 4.04 6.89 -2.95
CA GLN A 15 4.97 5.84 -3.30
C GLN A 15 4.25 4.49 -3.47
N MET A 16 3.41 4.09 -2.51
CA MET A 16 2.63 2.86 -2.62
C MET A 16 1.70 2.87 -3.84
N ARG A 17 1.00 3.98 -4.11
CA ARG A 17 0.14 4.10 -5.30
C ARG A 17 0.90 3.91 -6.62
N SER A 18 2.19 4.27 -6.66
CA SER A 18 3.05 4.05 -7.84
C SER A 18 3.64 2.64 -7.95
N VAL A 19 3.82 1.94 -6.83
CA VAL A 19 4.48 0.62 -6.76
C VAL A 19 3.49 -0.53 -6.96
N PHE A 20 2.26 -0.37 -6.46
CA PHE A 20 1.24 -1.41 -6.49
C PHE A 20 0.35 -1.33 -7.74
N PRO A 21 -0.07 -2.48 -8.30
CA PRO A 21 -0.80 -2.53 -9.56
C PRO A 21 -2.29 -2.22 -9.44
N PHE A 22 -2.67 -1.12 -8.77
CA PHE A 22 -4.08 -0.74 -8.56
C PHE A 22 -4.85 -0.49 -9.86
N ALA A 23 -4.16 -0.13 -10.95
CA ALA A 23 -4.77 0.11 -12.25
C ALA A 23 -4.94 -1.16 -13.12
N LEU A 24 -4.41 -2.31 -12.70
CA LEU A 24 -4.57 -3.55 -13.48
C LEU A 24 -6.01 -4.08 -13.35
N PRO A 25 -6.64 -4.51 -14.46
CA PRO A 25 -7.97 -5.10 -14.41
C PRO A 25 -8.01 -6.35 -13.53
N ALA A 26 -9.13 -6.55 -12.80
CA ALA A 26 -9.24 -7.65 -11.85
C ALA A 26 -9.03 -9.05 -12.48
N ALA A 27 -9.42 -9.22 -13.74
CA ALA A 27 -9.21 -10.45 -14.50
C ALA A 27 -7.71 -10.78 -14.74
N GLN A 28 -6.83 -9.77 -14.73
CA GLN A 28 -5.38 -9.96 -14.85
C GLN A 28 -4.70 -10.24 -13.50
N ILE A 29 -5.40 -9.96 -12.39
CA ILE A 29 -4.91 -10.15 -11.01
C ILE A 29 -5.37 -11.50 -10.44
N CYS A 30 -6.54 -11.99 -10.86
CA CYS A 30 -7.10 -13.24 -10.36
C CYS A 30 -6.38 -14.46 -10.96
N SER A 31 -5.75 -15.27 -10.10
CA SER A 31 -5.09 -16.53 -10.48
C SER A 31 -5.97 -17.78 -10.23
N GLY A 32 -7.21 -17.61 -9.78
CA GLY A 32 -8.10 -18.71 -9.40
C GLY A 32 -7.83 -19.32 -8.01
N GLU A 33 -6.76 -18.90 -7.32
CA GLU A 33 -6.45 -19.34 -5.96
C GLU A 33 -7.09 -18.40 -4.90
N CYS A 34 -8.10 -18.89 -4.19
CA CYS A 34 -8.89 -18.08 -3.25
C CYS A 34 -8.29 -17.98 -1.83
N ARG A 35 -7.21 -18.71 -1.50
CA ARG A 35 -6.48 -18.56 -0.22
C ARG A 35 -5.42 -17.48 -0.36
N GLY A 36 -5.72 -16.28 0.13
CA GLY A 36 -4.82 -15.12 -0.02
C GLY A 36 -4.95 -14.44 -1.39
N CYS A 37 -6.19 -14.37 -1.91
CA CYS A 37 -6.48 -13.77 -3.21
C CYS A 37 -5.81 -12.39 -3.38
N PRO A 38 -4.96 -12.21 -4.41
CA PRO A 38 -4.28 -10.96 -4.70
C PRO A 38 -5.19 -9.74 -4.78
N LEU A 39 -6.41 -9.91 -5.32
CA LEU A 39 -7.41 -8.86 -5.38
C LEU A 39 -7.78 -8.36 -3.99
N LYS A 40 -8.14 -9.28 -3.09
CA LYS A 40 -8.64 -8.90 -1.77
C LYS A 40 -7.59 -8.17 -0.92
N VAL A 41 -6.32 -8.57 -1.03
CA VAL A 41 -5.24 -7.90 -0.30
C VAL A 41 -4.87 -6.56 -0.92
N LEU A 42 -5.05 -6.40 -2.24
CA LEU A 42 -4.86 -5.14 -2.96
C LEU A 42 -5.99 -4.16 -2.63
N ASP A 43 -7.25 -4.62 -2.64
CA ASP A 43 -8.42 -3.83 -2.24
C ASP A 43 -8.27 -3.32 -0.79
N PHE A 44 -7.85 -4.19 0.13
CA PHE A 44 -7.56 -3.82 1.51
C PHE A 44 -6.49 -2.72 1.60
N LEU A 45 -5.39 -2.85 0.85
CA LEU A 45 -4.36 -1.83 0.83
C LEU A 45 -4.90 -0.51 0.27
N GLN A 46 -5.68 -0.55 -0.80
CA GLN A 46 -6.27 0.65 -1.40
C GLN A 46 -7.15 1.40 -0.40
N THR A 47 -8.02 0.69 0.33
CA THR A 47 -8.84 1.28 1.39
C THR A 47 -7.98 1.91 2.48
N GLU A 48 -6.92 1.24 2.95
CA GLU A 48 -6.03 1.82 3.98
C GLU A 48 -5.35 3.11 3.49
N LEU A 49 -4.98 3.20 2.21
CA LEU A 49 -4.37 4.40 1.62
C LEU A 49 -5.39 5.55 1.52
N ASP A 50 -6.59 5.25 1.04
CA ASP A 50 -7.68 6.25 0.91
C ASP A 50 -8.11 6.78 2.29
N ASP A 51 -8.21 5.90 3.29
CA ASP A 51 -8.52 6.27 4.68
C ASP A 51 -7.45 7.19 5.28
N TRP A 52 -6.16 6.90 5.05
CA TRP A 52 -5.09 7.75 5.53
C TRP A 52 -5.04 9.11 4.83
N ASP A 53 -5.22 9.16 3.51
CA ASP A 53 -5.31 10.43 2.78
C ASP A 53 -6.46 11.31 3.32
N ALA A 54 -7.62 10.71 3.57
CA ALA A 54 -8.77 11.42 4.14
C ALA A 54 -8.49 11.96 5.55
N ARG A 55 -7.83 11.18 6.41
CA ARG A 55 -7.46 11.59 7.77
C ARG A 55 -6.45 12.73 7.77
N ILE A 56 -5.43 12.65 6.92
CA ILE A 56 -4.44 13.74 6.75
C ILE A 56 -5.13 15.00 6.25
N ALA A 57 -6.03 14.88 5.26
CA ALA A 57 -6.82 16.01 4.75
C ALA A 57 -7.72 16.65 5.83
N ALA A 58 -8.18 15.86 6.80
CA ALA A 58 -8.93 16.34 7.97
C ALA A 58 -8.04 16.94 9.08
N GLY A 59 -6.73 17.02 8.87
CA GLY A 59 -5.76 17.59 9.82
C GLY A 59 -5.22 16.60 10.85
N GLU A 60 -5.46 15.30 10.68
CA GLU A 60 -4.87 14.29 11.56
C GLU A 60 -3.36 14.16 11.30
N GLN A 61 -2.56 14.18 12.37
CA GLN A 61 -1.13 13.89 12.31
C GLN A 61 -0.87 12.42 12.67
N PRO A 62 -0.45 11.58 11.71
CA PRO A 62 -0.02 10.22 12.02
C PRO A 62 1.25 10.22 12.87
N GLY A 63 1.39 9.21 13.72
CA GLY A 63 2.63 8.95 14.44
C GLY A 63 3.58 8.01 13.68
N LEU A 64 4.78 7.83 14.24
CA LEU A 64 5.77 6.87 13.72
C LEU A 64 5.26 5.42 13.75
N ARG A 65 4.35 5.10 14.68
CA ARG A 65 3.75 3.77 14.80
C ARG A 65 2.86 3.47 13.60
N GLU A 66 2.06 4.44 13.19
CA GLU A 66 1.13 4.37 12.07
C GLU A 66 1.88 4.25 10.75
N LEU A 67 2.91 5.09 10.55
CA LEU A 67 3.86 4.97 9.43
C LEU A 67 4.46 3.58 9.34
N SER A 68 5.04 3.10 10.45
CA SER A 68 5.65 1.77 10.52
C SER A 68 4.63 0.65 10.25
N ARG A 69 3.37 0.84 10.64
CA ARG A 69 2.30 -0.12 10.38
C ARG A 69 1.97 -0.15 8.89
N LEU A 70 1.82 1.01 8.25
CA LEU A 70 1.52 1.08 6.81
C LEU A 70 2.63 0.44 5.97
N ILE A 71 3.91 0.74 6.26
CA ILE A 71 5.06 0.09 5.61
C ILE A 71 5.00 -1.44 5.72
N ARG A 72 4.71 -1.97 6.93
CA ARG A 72 4.58 -3.41 7.13
C ARG A 72 3.38 -4.01 6.38
N THR A 73 2.27 -3.26 6.29
CA THR A 73 1.11 -3.67 5.50
C THR A 73 1.48 -3.76 4.02
N GLY A 74 2.09 -2.72 3.45
CA GLY A 74 2.58 -2.72 2.07
C GLY A 74 3.49 -3.92 1.78
N ARG A 75 4.51 -4.16 2.60
CA ARG A 75 5.42 -5.32 2.48
C ARG A 75 4.69 -6.66 2.44
N LYS A 76 3.68 -6.85 3.30
CA LYS A 76 2.87 -8.08 3.31
C LYS A 76 2.09 -8.25 2.02
N VAL A 77 1.45 -7.19 1.54
CA VAL A 77 0.68 -7.21 0.28
C VAL A 77 1.60 -7.49 -0.90
N ALA A 78 2.75 -6.80 -0.99
CA ALA A 78 3.73 -7.03 -2.04
C ALA A 78 4.20 -8.49 -2.08
N ASN A 79 4.42 -9.11 -0.92
CA ASN A 79 4.79 -10.52 -0.83
C ASN A 79 3.69 -11.47 -1.33
N VAL A 80 2.42 -11.17 -1.07
CA VAL A 80 1.30 -11.96 -1.61
C VAL A 80 1.24 -11.84 -3.13
N LEU A 81 1.29 -10.62 -3.66
CA LEU A 81 1.26 -10.37 -5.10
C LEU A 81 2.40 -11.06 -5.83
N ARG A 82 3.63 -10.98 -5.31
CA ARG A 82 4.81 -11.66 -5.89
C ARG A 82 4.66 -13.18 -5.91
N ARG A 83 4.12 -13.78 -4.85
CA ARG A 83 3.84 -15.23 -4.79
C ARG A 83 2.79 -15.65 -5.81
N SER A 84 1.88 -14.75 -6.17
CA SER A 84 0.87 -14.95 -7.18
C SER A 84 1.33 -14.56 -8.60
N GLY A 85 2.61 -14.23 -8.79
CA GLY A 85 3.19 -13.92 -10.10
C GLY A 85 2.89 -12.52 -10.63
N LEU A 86 2.39 -11.62 -9.79
CA LEU A 86 2.01 -10.27 -10.21
C LEU A 86 3.19 -9.30 -10.11
N PRO A 87 3.32 -8.37 -11.07
CA PRO A 87 4.33 -7.33 -11.02
C PRO A 87 4.01 -6.34 -9.90
N VAL A 88 4.97 -6.13 -9.02
CA VAL A 88 4.99 -5.06 -8.01
C VAL A 88 6.34 -4.38 -8.14
N GLY A 89 6.37 -3.04 -8.13
CA GLY A 89 7.63 -2.29 -8.12
C GLY A 89 8.55 -2.69 -6.96
N ASP A 90 9.83 -2.31 -7.02
CA ASP A 90 10.80 -2.68 -5.99
C ASP A 90 10.41 -2.11 -4.61
N ASP A 91 10.24 -3.00 -3.62
CA ASP A 91 9.90 -2.66 -2.22
C ASP A 91 11.05 -1.95 -1.51
N THR A 92 12.28 -2.06 -2.03
CA THR A 92 13.51 -1.45 -1.50
C THR A 92 13.43 0.08 -1.43
N THR A 93 12.37 0.70 -1.93
CA THR A 93 12.15 2.14 -1.82
C THR A 93 11.22 2.54 -0.66
N LEU A 94 10.48 1.59 -0.05
CA LEU A 94 9.65 1.82 1.14
C LEU A 94 10.54 1.92 2.41
N HIS A 95 11.19 3.07 2.61
CA HIS A 95 12.06 3.37 3.76
C HIS A 95 11.55 4.56 4.58
#